data_AF-A0A2R6C324-F1
#
_entry.id   AF-A0A2R6C324-F1
#
_cell.length_a   1.000
_cell.length_b   1.000
_cell.length_c   1.000
_cell.angle_alpha   90.00
_cell.angle_beta   90.00
_cell.angle_gamma   90.00
#
_symmetry.space_group_name_H-M   'P 1'
#
loop_
_entity.id
_entity.type
_entity.pdbx_description
1 polymer ?
#
loop_
_entity_poly.entity_id
_entity_poly.type
_entity_poly.pdbx_seq_one_letter_code
_entity_poly.pdbx_strand_id
1 'polypeptide(L)'
;WVDSIDADKLGDRLEELYASDIGFVIFRASDDQVYTKFDEKLRGLEARSNKRVRVVRLEARGGTERLAQLMWGNPPLRGELVFDAAFNGAKQEFERLLKECEREEGGLFMLATARHRLGAGEESDLHYALKVYTVRTLVRWLREGSGEQLGSLSEVRNRVLTEEGKLNQSLSVVPDVAVCNPQGHWEVFEVETLFGEGRNGVKKIQETIEKYASTRVYVNKCASTGVYVNIVMDPFGLLLHLHEVVQLVKEIRKDPPGILGLEFYTVDFEKGLIKLQEFVKWLKGELEGSAG
;
A
#
# COMPACT_ATOMS: atom_id res chain seq x y z
N TRP A 1 -14.26 1.56 -40.04
CA TRP A 1 -13.26 2.47 -39.44
C TRP A 1 -11.92 1.78 -39.17
N VAL A 2 -11.88 0.59 -38.55
CA VAL A 2 -10.60 -0.15 -38.42
C VAL A 2 -9.96 -0.43 -39.77
N ASP A 3 -10.76 -0.78 -40.78
CA ASP A 3 -10.27 -1.09 -42.12
C ASP A 3 -9.63 0.13 -42.81
N SER A 4 -10.00 1.36 -42.44
CA SER A 4 -9.40 2.60 -42.98
C SER A 4 -8.11 3.03 -42.30
N ILE A 5 -7.64 2.30 -41.29
CA ILE A 5 -6.36 2.58 -40.63
C ILE A 5 -5.22 2.12 -41.52
N ASP A 6 -4.43 3.08 -41.98
CA ASP A 6 -3.17 2.88 -42.69
C ASP A 6 -2.12 2.36 -41.69
N ALA A 7 -1.84 1.07 -41.77
CA ALA A 7 -0.92 0.41 -40.84
C ALA A 7 0.51 0.95 -40.99
N ASP A 8 0.93 1.32 -42.20
CA ASP A 8 2.30 1.77 -42.45
C ASP A 8 2.52 3.15 -41.85
N LYS A 9 1.57 4.07 -42.01
CA LYS A 9 1.62 5.38 -41.31
C LYS A 9 1.61 5.25 -39.79
N LEU A 10 0.83 4.30 -39.25
CA LEU A 10 0.82 4.02 -37.82
C LEU A 10 2.18 3.49 -37.36
N GLY A 11 2.78 2.59 -38.14
CA GLY A 11 4.13 2.08 -37.92
C GLY A 11 5.17 3.19 -37.86
N ASP A 12 5.22 4.05 -38.89
CA ASP A 12 6.14 5.18 -38.96
C ASP A 12 6.02 6.12 -37.76
N ARG A 13 4.78 6.38 -37.30
CA ARG A 13 4.52 7.22 -36.13
C ARG A 13 4.93 6.57 -34.82
N LEU A 14 4.70 5.26 -34.66
CA LEU A 14 5.16 4.52 -33.49
C LEU A 14 6.69 4.47 -33.46
N GLU A 15 7.34 4.24 -34.61
CA GLU A 15 8.80 4.27 -34.69
C GLU A 15 9.39 5.66 -34.41
N GLU A 16 8.79 6.75 -34.92
CA GLU A 16 9.16 8.13 -34.56
C GLU A 16 9.01 8.39 -33.06
N LEU A 17 7.86 8.01 -32.48
CA LEU A 17 7.56 8.21 -31.05
C LEU A 17 8.57 7.50 -30.15
N TYR A 18 9.09 6.35 -30.57
CA TYR A 18 10.02 5.53 -29.78
C TYR A 18 11.47 5.63 -30.26
N ALA A 19 11.80 6.54 -31.18
CA ALA A 19 13.16 6.73 -31.70
C ALA A 19 14.13 7.29 -30.66
N SER A 20 13.62 8.02 -29.66
CA SER A 20 14.44 8.74 -28.66
C SER A 20 14.19 8.33 -27.22
N ASP A 21 13.10 7.61 -26.92
CA ASP A 21 12.74 7.23 -25.55
C ASP A 21 11.84 6.00 -25.47
N ILE A 22 11.68 5.44 -24.28
CA ILE A 22 10.71 4.36 -24.00
C ILE A 22 9.32 4.97 -23.82
N GLY A 23 8.34 4.45 -24.56
CA GLY A 23 6.95 4.83 -24.35
C GLY A 23 5.97 3.68 -24.61
N PHE A 24 4.69 3.94 -24.40
CA PHE A 24 3.62 3.01 -24.66
C PHE A 24 2.38 3.75 -25.18
N VAL A 25 1.61 3.08 -26.03
CA VAL A 25 0.31 3.56 -26.50
C VAL A 25 -0.73 2.53 -26.09
N ILE A 26 -1.80 3.00 -25.43
CA ILE A 26 -2.91 2.15 -25.00
C ILE A 26 -4.04 2.28 -26.00
N PHE A 27 -4.40 1.16 -26.63
CA PHE A 27 -5.60 1.05 -27.45
C PHE A 27 -6.70 0.36 -26.65
N ARG A 28 -7.90 0.93 -26.68
CA ARG A 28 -9.11 0.33 -26.09
C ARG A 28 -10.09 -0.01 -27.20
N ALA A 29 -10.56 -1.26 -27.21
CA ALA A 29 -11.68 -1.70 -28.04
C ALA A 29 -12.69 -2.40 -27.14
N SER A 30 -13.98 -2.09 -27.35
CA SER A 30 -15.10 -2.71 -26.61
C SER A 30 -15.89 -3.70 -27.46
N ASP A 31 -15.57 -3.82 -28.75
CA ASP A 31 -16.17 -4.76 -29.69
C ASP A 31 -15.10 -5.76 -30.13
N ASP A 32 -15.40 -7.06 -30.04
CA ASP A 32 -14.44 -8.14 -30.30
C ASP A 32 -13.98 -8.18 -31.76
N GLN A 33 -14.85 -7.80 -32.71
CA GLN A 33 -14.48 -7.77 -34.12
C GLN A 33 -13.53 -6.60 -34.41
N VAL A 34 -13.80 -5.44 -33.81
CA VAL A 34 -12.90 -4.28 -33.83
C VAL A 34 -11.57 -4.63 -33.19
N TYR A 35 -11.58 -5.27 -32.02
CA TYR A 35 -10.38 -5.72 -31.33
C TYR A 35 -9.54 -6.65 -32.21
N THR A 36 -10.15 -7.70 -32.76
CA THR A 36 -9.45 -8.73 -33.55
C THR A 36 -8.75 -8.10 -34.75
N LYS A 37 -9.47 -7.25 -35.50
CA LYS A 37 -8.89 -6.53 -36.65
C LYS A 37 -7.74 -5.60 -36.25
N PHE A 38 -7.83 -4.96 -35.09
CA PHE A 38 -6.76 -4.11 -34.58
C PHE A 38 -5.54 -4.92 -34.12
N ASP A 39 -5.75 -6.02 -33.40
CA ASP A 39 -4.69 -6.93 -32.92
C ASP A 39 -3.90 -7.47 -34.11
N GLU A 40 -4.58 -7.92 -35.18
CA GLU A 40 -3.94 -8.39 -36.41
C GLU A 40 -3.05 -7.31 -37.04
N LYS A 41 -3.54 -6.06 -37.16
CA LYS A 41 -2.75 -4.94 -37.70
C LYS A 41 -1.53 -4.62 -36.83
N LEU A 42 -1.71 -4.58 -35.51
CA LEU A 42 -0.63 -4.29 -34.57
C LEU A 42 0.44 -5.40 -34.54
N ARG A 43 0.03 -6.67 -34.63
CA ARG A 43 0.98 -7.80 -34.77
C ARG A 43 1.74 -7.76 -36.09
N GLY A 44 1.07 -7.35 -37.17
CA GLY A 44 1.73 -7.09 -38.45
C GLY A 44 2.80 -6.00 -38.36
N LEU A 45 2.61 -5.00 -37.49
CA LEU A 45 3.61 -3.99 -37.19
C LEU A 45 4.74 -4.50 -36.30
N GLU A 46 4.43 -5.22 -35.23
CA GLU A 46 5.42 -5.86 -34.36
C GLU A 46 6.40 -6.73 -35.18
N ALA A 47 5.88 -7.56 -36.08
CA ALA A 47 6.68 -8.43 -36.96
C ALA A 47 7.62 -7.65 -37.89
N ARG A 48 7.24 -6.44 -38.32
CA ARG A 48 8.03 -5.60 -39.24
C ARG A 48 9.02 -4.68 -38.52
N SER A 49 8.76 -4.35 -37.25
CA SER A 49 9.52 -3.36 -36.46
C SER A 49 10.88 -3.84 -35.93
N ASN A 50 11.35 -5.04 -36.30
CA ASN A 50 12.59 -5.64 -35.79
C ASN A 50 12.75 -5.56 -34.25
N LYS A 51 11.66 -5.84 -33.51
CA LYS A 51 11.53 -5.78 -32.04
C LYS A 51 11.55 -4.38 -31.41
N ARG A 52 11.44 -3.30 -32.20
CA ARG A 52 11.29 -1.93 -31.66
C ARG A 52 9.91 -1.67 -31.09
N VAL A 53 8.89 -2.28 -31.67
CA VAL A 53 7.51 -2.25 -31.17
C VAL A 53 7.20 -3.61 -30.57
N ARG A 54 6.61 -3.62 -29.37
CA ARG A 54 6.09 -4.83 -28.74
C ARG A 54 4.60 -4.67 -28.46
N VAL A 55 3.80 -5.64 -28.89
CA VAL A 55 2.36 -5.63 -28.67
C VAL A 55 2.03 -6.52 -27.49
N VAL A 56 1.39 -5.93 -26.49
CA VAL A 56 0.93 -6.64 -25.29
C VAL A 56 -0.59 -6.65 -25.31
N ARG A 57 -1.17 -7.85 -25.41
CA ARG A 57 -2.61 -8.05 -25.26
C ARG A 57 -2.95 -8.05 -23.77
N LEU A 58 -3.85 -7.15 -23.40
CA LEU A 58 -4.50 -7.14 -22.10
C LEU A 58 -5.99 -7.35 -22.31
N GLU A 59 -6.52 -8.39 -21.72
CA GLU A 59 -7.96 -8.65 -21.71
C GLU A 59 -8.48 -8.27 -20.32
N ALA A 60 -9.28 -7.21 -20.27
CA ALA A 60 -9.91 -6.79 -19.03
C ALA A 60 -10.95 -7.85 -18.65
N ARG A 61 -10.79 -8.43 -17.46
CA ARG A 61 -11.84 -9.22 -16.85
C ARG A 61 -12.81 -8.28 -16.15
N GLY A 62 -14.08 -8.66 -16.08
CA GLY A 62 -15.05 -7.95 -15.24
C GLY A 62 -14.53 -7.89 -13.80
N GLY A 63 -14.52 -6.69 -13.22
CA GLY A 63 -14.24 -6.50 -11.82
C GLY A 63 -15.53 -6.40 -11.02
N THR A 64 -15.48 -6.75 -9.75
CA THR A 64 -16.63 -6.61 -8.83
C THR A 64 -16.51 -5.32 -8.02
N GLU A 65 -17.64 -4.79 -7.56
CA GLU A 65 -17.68 -3.68 -6.60
C GLU A 65 -16.82 -4.00 -5.36
N ARG A 66 -16.86 -5.25 -4.91
CA ARG A 66 -16.09 -5.71 -3.76
C ARG A 66 -14.58 -5.73 -4.01
N LEU A 67 -14.13 -6.11 -5.21
CA LEU A 67 -12.72 -5.98 -5.58
C LEU A 67 -12.28 -4.50 -5.53
N ALA A 68 -13.09 -3.59 -6.07
CA ALA A 68 -12.84 -2.16 -6.00
C ALA A 68 -12.76 -1.65 -4.55
N GLN A 69 -13.63 -2.11 -3.66
CA GLN A 69 -13.56 -1.78 -2.24
C GLN A 69 -12.27 -2.29 -1.59
N LEU A 70 -11.89 -3.55 -1.82
CA LEU A 70 -10.66 -4.14 -1.26
C LEU A 70 -9.41 -3.37 -1.71
N MET A 71 -9.40 -2.87 -2.95
CA MET A 71 -8.31 -2.05 -3.50
C MET A 71 -8.09 -0.74 -2.75
N TRP A 72 -9.09 -0.27 -1.99
CA TRP A 72 -9.08 1.02 -1.32
C TRP A 72 -9.43 0.92 0.17
N GLY A 73 -9.21 -0.23 0.80
CA GLY A 73 -9.39 -0.41 2.24
C GLY A 73 -10.85 -0.50 2.71
N ASN A 74 -11.68 -1.15 1.90
CA ASN A 74 -13.11 -1.38 2.16
C ASN A 74 -13.92 -0.12 2.54
N PRO A 75 -13.84 0.97 1.75
CA PRO A 75 -14.68 2.12 1.99
C PRO A 75 -16.15 1.76 1.68
N PRO A 76 -17.12 2.35 2.39
CA PRO A 76 -18.53 2.12 2.13
C PRO A 76 -18.93 2.76 0.79
N LEU A 77 -19.31 1.91 -0.18
CA LEU A 77 -19.85 2.36 -1.47
C LEU A 77 -21.38 2.37 -1.47
N ARG A 78 -21.97 3.19 -2.34
CA ARG A 78 -23.42 3.33 -2.50
C ARG A 78 -23.89 2.76 -3.83
N GLY A 79 -23.68 1.45 -4.04
CA GLY A 79 -24.35 0.67 -5.10
C GLY A 79 -23.92 1.04 -6.51
N GLU A 80 -22.61 1.15 -6.75
CA GLU A 80 -22.07 1.46 -8.07
C GLU A 80 -22.14 0.24 -9.00
N LEU A 81 -22.92 0.35 -10.08
CA LEU A 81 -23.27 -0.80 -10.95
C LEU A 81 -22.13 -1.28 -11.87
N VAL A 82 -21.08 -0.48 -12.06
CA VAL A 82 -19.97 -0.77 -12.99
C VAL A 82 -18.66 -0.63 -12.27
N PHE A 83 -17.72 -1.56 -12.51
CA PHE A 83 -16.41 -1.60 -11.85
C PHE A 83 -15.66 -0.26 -11.91
N ASP A 84 -15.62 0.41 -13.07
CA ASP A 84 -14.93 1.69 -13.19
C ASP A 84 -15.52 2.77 -12.27
N ALA A 85 -16.85 2.77 -12.09
CA ALA A 85 -17.49 3.65 -11.12
C ALA A 85 -17.11 3.22 -9.70
N ALA A 86 -17.30 1.94 -9.35
CA ALA A 86 -16.91 1.34 -8.07
C ALA A 86 -15.47 1.67 -7.64
N PHE A 87 -14.53 1.55 -8.58
CA PHE A 87 -13.12 1.79 -8.35
C PHE A 87 -12.81 3.26 -8.08
N ASN A 88 -13.38 4.17 -8.87
CA ASN A 88 -13.18 5.60 -8.68
C ASN A 88 -13.92 6.14 -7.45
N GLY A 89 -15.14 5.66 -7.19
CA GLY A 89 -15.91 5.98 -5.99
C GLY A 89 -15.18 5.51 -4.73
N ALA A 90 -14.63 4.28 -4.74
CA ALA A 90 -13.88 3.74 -3.61
C ALA A 90 -12.61 4.55 -3.32
N LYS A 91 -11.88 4.96 -4.37
CA LYS A 91 -10.73 5.85 -4.22
C LYS A 91 -11.12 7.18 -3.56
N GLN A 92 -12.19 7.83 -4.04
CA GLN A 92 -12.66 9.09 -3.48
C GLN A 92 -13.08 8.94 -2.01
N GLU A 93 -13.78 7.85 -1.68
CA GLU A 93 -14.16 7.56 -0.30
C GLU A 93 -12.96 7.25 0.60
N PHE A 94 -11.95 6.53 0.10
CA PHE A 94 -10.70 6.31 0.81
C PHE A 94 -9.99 7.63 1.15
N GLU A 95 -9.85 8.53 0.16
CA GLU A 95 -9.25 9.85 0.38
C GLU A 95 -10.09 10.71 1.35
N ARG A 96 -11.42 10.62 1.28
CA ARG A 96 -12.34 11.32 2.19
C ARG A 96 -12.19 10.80 3.62
N LEU A 97 -12.20 9.49 3.82
CA LEU A 97 -12.11 8.84 5.13
C LEU A 97 -10.76 9.08 5.81
N LEU A 98 -9.66 9.11 5.06
CA LEU A 98 -8.36 9.53 5.59
C LEU A 98 -8.41 10.98 6.11
N LYS A 99 -8.98 11.91 5.33
CA LYS A 99 -9.16 13.31 5.76
C LYS A 99 -10.10 13.46 6.96
N GLU A 100 -11.09 12.58 7.10
CA GLU A 100 -11.97 12.56 8.27
C GLU A 100 -11.26 12.03 9.50
N CYS A 101 -10.39 11.02 9.35
CA CYS A 101 -9.54 10.52 10.43
C CYS A 101 -8.67 11.64 11.03
N GLU A 102 -8.15 12.54 10.20
CA GLU A 102 -7.37 13.71 10.65
C GLU A 102 -8.19 14.71 11.49
N ARG A 103 -9.52 14.72 11.36
CA ARG A 103 -10.43 15.62 12.08
C ARG A 103 -11.14 14.94 13.25
N GLU A 104 -11.03 13.62 13.35
CA GLU A 104 -11.65 12.82 14.39
C GLU A 104 -11.20 13.30 15.77
N GLU A 105 -12.12 13.33 16.74
CA GLU A 105 -11.88 13.82 18.12
C GLU A 105 -11.25 15.23 18.15
N GLY A 106 -11.69 16.12 17.27
CA GLY A 106 -11.16 17.48 17.18
C GLY A 106 -9.73 17.54 16.63
N GLY A 107 -9.30 16.50 15.91
CA GLY A 107 -7.96 16.36 15.35
C GLY A 107 -6.93 15.78 16.32
N LEU A 108 -7.37 15.11 17.39
CA LEU A 108 -6.50 14.53 18.41
C LEU A 108 -5.38 13.68 17.81
N PHE A 109 -5.72 12.75 16.91
CA PHE A 109 -4.75 11.81 16.33
C PHE A 109 -3.75 12.51 15.42
N MET A 110 -4.22 13.41 14.55
CA MET A 110 -3.35 14.23 13.70
C MET A 110 -2.37 15.06 14.55
N LEU A 111 -2.86 15.72 15.60
CA LEU A 111 -2.02 16.51 16.50
C LEU A 111 -1.03 15.65 17.29
N ALA A 112 -1.37 14.39 17.57
CA ALA A 112 -0.49 13.44 18.24
C ALA A 112 0.57 12.82 17.32
N THR A 113 0.41 12.94 16.00
CA THR A 113 1.28 12.33 14.99
C THR A 113 2.27 13.34 14.41
N ALA A 114 3.56 13.09 14.63
CA ALA A 114 4.63 13.84 13.98
C ALA A 114 4.67 13.57 12.46
N ARG A 115 4.98 14.61 11.68
CA ARG A 115 5.25 14.51 10.24
C ARG A 115 6.75 14.52 10.03
N HIS A 116 7.27 13.59 9.23
CA HIS A 116 8.69 13.55 8.91
C HIS A 116 9.07 14.76 8.05
N ARG A 117 10.03 15.57 8.51
CA ARG A 117 10.46 16.81 7.83
C ARG A 117 11.96 16.90 7.55
N LEU A 118 12.76 15.89 7.90
CA LEU A 118 14.22 15.98 7.85
C LEU A 118 14.85 15.11 6.76
N GLY A 119 15.57 15.75 5.83
CA GLY A 119 16.80 15.21 5.24
C GLY A 119 16.74 14.55 3.86
N ALA A 120 15.59 14.10 3.35
CA ALA A 120 15.53 13.42 2.03
C ALA A 120 14.34 13.82 1.12
N GLY A 121 13.41 14.64 1.61
CA GLY A 121 12.19 15.03 0.92
C GLY A 121 11.04 15.22 1.92
N GLU A 122 9.97 15.88 1.52
CA GLU A 122 8.75 15.93 2.33
C GLU A 122 8.07 14.55 2.28
N GLU A 123 7.66 14.04 3.45
CA GLU A 123 6.80 12.85 3.56
C GLU A 123 5.55 13.03 2.68
N SER A 124 5.19 11.99 1.91
CA SER A 124 4.00 12.07 1.06
C SER A 124 2.73 12.22 1.91
N ASP A 125 1.74 12.93 1.38
CA ASP A 125 0.47 13.13 2.10
C ASP A 125 -0.22 11.81 2.43
N LEU A 126 -0.12 10.82 1.54
CA LEU A 126 -0.65 9.48 1.78
C LEU A 126 0.06 8.78 2.93
N HIS A 127 1.40 8.84 2.97
CA HIS A 127 2.19 8.23 4.05
C HIS A 127 1.84 8.85 5.40
N TYR A 128 1.78 10.18 5.48
CA TYR A 128 1.38 10.88 6.70
C TYR A 128 -0.05 10.54 7.13
N ALA A 129 -1.01 10.53 6.20
CA ALA A 129 -2.40 10.17 6.50
C ALA A 129 -2.54 8.74 7.03
N LEU A 130 -1.78 7.78 6.48
CA LEU A 130 -1.72 6.40 6.97
C LEU A 130 -1.06 6.30 8.36
N LYS A 131 -0.07 7.15 8.66
CA LYS A 131 0.52 7.26 10.00
C LYS A 131 -0.50 7.74 11.02
N VAL A 132 -1.28 8.78 10.68
CA VAL A 132 -2.41 9.25 11.51
C VAL A 132 -3.44 8.15 11.71
N TYR A 133 -3.82 7.43 10.63
CA TYR A 133 -4.75 6.31 10.70
C TYR A 133 -4.25 5.17 11.60
N THR A 134 -2.94 4.89 11.57
CA THR A 134 -2.27 3.91 12.42
C THR A 134 -2.37 4.31 13.90
N VAL A 135 -2.02 5.57 14.23
CA VAL A 135 -2.17 6.10 15.60
C VAL A 135 -3.62 6.01 16.09
N ARG A 136 -4.58 6.43 15.27
CA ARG A 136 -6.01 6.33 15.58
C ARG A 136 -6.43 4.89 15.86
N THR A 137 -5.97 3.94 15.05
CA THR A 137 -6.30 2.51 15.23
C THR A 137 -5.69 1.96 16.52
N LEU A 138 -4.41 2.26 16.79
CA LEU A 138 -3.75 1.83 18.03
C LEU A 138 -4.43 2.38 19.28
N VAL A 139 -4.80 3.67 19.29
CA VAL A 139 -5.53 4.27 20.42
C VAL A 139 -6.85 3.55 20.66
N ARG A 140 -7.60 3.22 19.60
CA ARG A 140 -8.84 2.45 19.72
C ARG A 140 -8.60 1.05 20.28
N TRP A 141 -7.60 0.32 19.79
CA TRP A 141 -7.25 -0.99 20.33
C TRP A 141 -6.83 -0.95 21.80
N LEU A 142 -6.12 0.10 22.24
CA LEU A 142 -5.74 0.26 23.64
C LEU A 142 -6.96 0.57 24.53
N ARG A 143 -7.89 1.41 24.04
CA ARG A 143 -9.16 1.70 24.72
C ARG A 143 -10.04 0.45 24.82
N GLU A 144 -10.21 -0.29 23.74
CA GLU A 144 -11.10 -1.45 23.64
C GLU A 144 -10.52 -2.70 24.33
N GLY A 145 -9.24 -2.98 24.10
CA GLY A 145 -8.59 -4.20 24.58
C GLY A 145 -8.08 -4.10 26.02
N SER A 146 -7.60 -2.93 26.44
CA SER A 146 -7.00 -2.71 27.77
C SER A 146 -7.76 -1.73 28.66
N GLY A 147 -8.82 -1.09 28.15
CA GLY A 147 -9.61 -0.11 28.91
C GLY A 147 -8.90 1.23 29.14
N GLU A 148 -7.78 1.50 28.43
CA GLU A 148 -6.99 2.71 28.63
C GLU A 148 -7.78 3.98 28.28
N GLN A 149 -7.70 5.00 29.13
CA GLN A 149 -8.40 6.28 28.92
C GLN A 149 -7.48 7.28 28.23
N LEU A 150 -7.37 7.16 26.90
CA LEU A 150 -6.50 8.01 26.08
C LEU A 150 -7.28 9.18 25.47
N GLY A 151 -7.86 10.07 26.28
CA GLY A 151 -8.80 11.12 25.84
C GLY A 151 -8.15 12.46 25.48
N SER A 152 -6.90 12.69 25.90
CA SER A 152 -6.18 13.94 25.69
C SER A 152 -4.92 13.76 24.86
N LEU A 153 -4.46 14.86 24.26
CA LEU A 153 -3.24 14.90 23.45
C LEU A 153 -2.01 14.39 24.20
N SER A 154 -1.88 14.75 25.48
CA SER A 154 -0.76 14.32 26.33
C SER A 154 -0.81 12.83 26.64
N GLU A 155 -1.99 12.25 26.89
CA GLU A 155 -2.14 10.81 27.11
C GLU A 155 -1.76 10.01 25.86
N VAL A 156 -2.29 10.41 24.70
CA VAL A 156 -1.97 9.75 23.43
C VAL A 156 -0.47 9.82 23.14
N ARG A 157 0.14 11.02 23.18
CA ARG A 157 1.58 11.20 22.89
C ARG A 157 2.51 10.47 23.85
N ASN A 158 2.07 10.23 25.09
CA ASN A 158 2.86 9.48 26.06
C ASN A 158 2.77 7.97 25.85
N ARG A 159 1.65 7.50 25.28
CA ARG A 159 1.33 6.07 25.16
C ARG A 159 1.66 5.49 23.79
N VAL A 160 1.34 6.24 22.73
CA VAL A 160 1.60 5.94 21.32
C VAL A 160 2.62 6.96 20.85
N LEU A 161 3.88 6.53 20.77
CA LEU A 161 4.98 7.39 20.40
C LEU A 161 5.01 7.52 18.88
N THR A 162 5.14 8.75 18.40
CA THR A 162 5.54 9.07 17.03
C THR A 162 6.87 9.83 17.09
N GLU A 163 7.53 10.01 15.95
CA GLU A 163 8.88 10.58 15.83
C GLU A 163 9.24 11.73 16.82
N GLU A 164 10.53 11.80 17.17
CA GLU A 164 11.21 12.74 18.09
C GLU A 164 11.15 12.48 19.62
N GLY A 165 12.26 12.82 20.29
CA GLY A 165 12.38 12.90 21.75
C GLY A 165 12.49 11.55 22.48
N LYS A 166 11.35 10.91 22.78
CA LYS A 166 11.27 9.71 23.63
C LYS A 166 11.72 8.44 22.92
N LEU A 167 11.50 8.36 21.60
CA LEU A 167 11.93 7.23 20.78
C LEU A 167 13.46 7.13 20.72
N ASN A 168 14.17 8.25 20.52
CA ASN A 168 15.65 8.29 20.51
C ASN A 168 16.29 7.88 21.84
N GLN A 169 15.55 7.93 22.94
CA GLN A 169 16.02 7.48 24.25
C GLN A 169 15.73 6.00 24.49
N SER A 170 14.80 5.41 23.73
CA SER A 170 14.27 4.06 23.95
C SER A 170 14.73 3.07 22.87
N LEU A 171 14.97 3.52 21.65
CA LEU A 171 15.35 2.74 20.48
C LEU A 171 16.49 3.42 19.71
N SER A 172 17.37 2.60 19.12
CA SER A 172 18.45 3.08 18.23
C SER A 172 17.98 3.43 16.81
N VAL A 173 16.76 3.03 16.45
CA VAL A 173 16.09 3.34 15.18
C VAL A 173 14.80 4.06 15.52
N VAL A 174 14.44 5.07 14.73
CA VAL A 174 13.20 5.84 14.91
C VAL A 174 12.13 5.26 13.99
N PRO A 175 11.11 4.57 14.54
CA PRO A 175 9.95 4.16 13.76
C PRO A 175 9.00 5.32 13.52
N ASP A 176 8.12 5.16 12.53
CA ASP A 176 6.99 6.04 12.31
C ASP A 176 6.06 6.12 13.53
N VAL A 177 5.71 4.95 14.09
CA VAL A 177 4.87 4.82 15.30
C VAL A 177 5.38 3.68 16.18
N ALA A 178 5.35 3.85 17.50
CA ALA A 178 5.69 2.79 18.44
C ALA A 178 4.79 2.77 19.68
N VAL A 179 4.57 1.58 20.19
CA VAL A 179 3.78 1.34 21.39
C VAL A 179 4.47 0.25 22.22
N CYS A 180 4.59 0.46 23.52
CA CYS A 180 5.05 -0.60 24.42
C CYS A 180 3.86 -1.49 24.78
N ASN A 181 4.00 -2.80 24.62
CA ASN A 181 2.96 -3.74 25.00
C ASN A 181 3.02 -4.06 26.51
N PRO A 182 1.99 -4.74 27.07
CA PRO A 182 1.93 -5.03 28.50
C PRO A 182 3.10 -5.90 29.00
N GLN A 183 3.76 -6.65 28.12
CA GLN A 183 4.93 -7.47 28.44
C GLN A 183 6.24 -6.65 28.45
N GLY A 184 6.17 -5.35 28.16
CA GLY A 184 7.34 -4.46 28.14
C GLY A 184 8.14 -4.51 26.84
N HIS A 185 7.60 -5.15 25.78
CA HIS A 185 8.23 -5.17 24.47
C HIS A 185 7.71 -4.03 23.59
N TRP A 186 8.57 -3.50 22.74
CA TRP A 186 8.16 -2.50 21.74
C TRP A 186 7.56 -3.16 20.52
N GLU A 187 6.39 -2.65 20.13
CA GLU A 187 5.78 -2.89 18.83
C GLU A 187 5.96 -1.62 18.01
N VAL A 188 6.73 -1.71 16.93
CA VAL A 188 6.98 -0.61 16.00
C VAL A 188 6.15 -0.81 14.75
N PHE A 189 5.61 0.28 14.21
CA PHE A 189 4.80 0.30 13.01
C PHE A 189 5.49 1.22 12.01
N GLU A 190 5.80 0.69 10.83
CA GLU A 190 6.40 1.43 9.71
C GLU A 190 5.39 1.49 8.58
N VAL A 191 5.10 2.70 8.10
CA VAL A 191 4.20 2.92 6.98
C VAL A 191 5.00 2.79 5.69
N GLU A 192 4.51 1.98 4.75
CA GLU A 192 5.18 1.74 3.48
C GLU A 192 4.19 1.94 2.33
N THR A 193 4.34 3.06 1.62
CA THR A 193 3.63 3.32 0.35
C THR A 193 4.47 2.79 -0.80
N LEU A 194 3.96 1.79 -1.53
CA LEU A 194 4.72 1.09 -2.57
C LEU A 194 4.46 1.60 -3.99
N PHE A 195 3.38 2.37 -4.17
CA PHE A 195 3.02 2.89 -5.49
C PHE A 195 4.09 3.88 -6.00
N GLY A 196 4.61 3.62 -7.20
CA GLY A 196 5.65 4.45 -7.82
C GLY A 196 7.09 4.02 -7.54
N GLU A 197 7.32 3.02 -6.67
CA GLU A 197 8.65 2.49 -6.34
C GLU A 197 9.24 1.57 -7.44
N GLY A 198 8.48 1.32 -8.52
CA GLY A 198 8.91 0.50 -9.66
C GLY A 198 9.12 -0.98 -9.30
N ARG A 199 10.05 -1.65 -10.00
CA ARG A 199 10.29 -3.11 -9.85
C ARG A 199 10.85 -3.52 -8.49
N ASN A 200 11.26 -2.56 -7.65
CA ASN A 200 11.99 -2.81 -6.40
C ASN A 200 11.22 -2.38 -5.14
N GLY A 201 9.90 -2.15 -5.20
CA GLY A 201 9.13 -1.73 -4.01
C GLY A 201 9.30 -2.64 -2.78
N VAL A 202 9.48 -3.96 -2.99
CA VAL A 202 9.72 -4.92 -1.91
C VAL A 202 11.12 -4.82 -1.30
N LYS A 203 12.10 -4.25 -2.01
CA LYS A 203 13.44 -3.98 -1.47
C LYS A 203 13.38 -2.94 -0.36
N LYS A 204 12.54 -1.92 -0.50
CA LYS A 204 12.29 -0.89 0.54
C LYS A 204 11.79 -1.52 1.84
N ILE A 205 10.82 -2.42 1.74
CA ILE A 205 10.31 -3.20 2.88
C ILE A 205 11.43 -4.01 3.54
N GLN A 206 12.22 -4.73 2.73
CA GLN A 206 13.35 -5.51 3.24
C GLN A 206 14.33 -4.61 4.00
N GLU A 207 14.72 -3.47 3.43
CA GLU A 207 15.63 -2.52 4.06
C GLU A 207 15.06 -1.95 5.35
N THR A 208 13.76 -1.64 5.38
CA THR A 208 13.05 -1.20 6.59
C THR A 208 13.12 -2.27 7.69
N ILE A 209 12.92 -3.55 7.35
CA ILE A 209 13.03 -4.65 8.32
C ILE A 209 14.49 -4.83 8.80
N GLU A 210 15.46 -4.75 7.90
CA GLU A 210 16.89 -4.90 8.21
C GLU A 210 17.40 -3.81 9.15
N LYS A 211 16.86 -2.57 9.10
CA LYS A 211 17.16 -1.52 10.09
C LYS A 211 16.88 -1.99 11.52
N TYR A 212 15.85 -2.81 11.72
CA TYR A 212 15.47 -3.32 13.04
C TYR A 212 16.24 -4.54 13.50
N ALA A 213 16.92 -5.26 12.60
CA ALA A 213 17.62 -6.51 12.92
C ALA A 213 18.73 -6.35 13.98
N SER A 214 19.27 -5.13 14.15
CA SER A 214 20.30 -4.80 15.15
C SER A 214 19.82 -3.77 16.18
N THR A 215 18.52 -3.48 16.22
CA THR A 215 17.97 -2.45 17.10
C THR A 215 18.16 -2.81 18.58
N ARG A 216 18.74 -1.86 19.31
CA ARG A 216 18.90 -1.94 20.77
C ARG A 216 17.72 -1.25 21.43
N VAL A 217 17.13 -1.93 22.42
CA VAL A 217 16.05 -1.40 23.26
C VAL A 217 16.65 -0.99 24.60
N TYR A 218 16.45 0.27 25.00
CA TYR A 218 16.97 0.80 26.25
C TYR A 218 15.84 0.96 27.27
N VAL A 219 15.79 0.09 28.29
CA VAL A 219 14.88 0.22 29.43
C VAL A 219 15.70 0.44 30.70
N ASN A 220 15.53 1.58 31.37
CA ASN A 220 16.26 1.92 32.62
C ASN A 220 17.80 1.76 32.51
N LYS A 221 18.39 2.09 31.35
CA LYS A 221 19.83 1.90 31.03
C LYS A 221 20.30 0.43 30.89
N CYS A 222 19.40 -0.54 30.96
CA CYS A 222 19.67 -1.93 30.57
C CYS A 222 19.25 -2.14 29.11
N ALA A 223 20.16 -2.67 28.29
CA ALA A 223 19.87 -2.99 26.90
C ALA A 223 19.20 -4.36 26.80
N SER A 224 17.98 -4.42 26.26
CA SER A 224 17.38 -5.65 25.73
C SER A 224 17.43 -5.62 24.20
N THR A 225 17.30 -6.78 23.58
CA THR A 225 17.41 -6.93 22.11
C THR A 225 16.07 -7.30 21.51
N GLY A 226 15.74 -6.69 20.38
CA GLY A 226 14.61 -7.07 19.54
C GLY A 226 13.34 -6.26 19.81
N VAL A 227 12.61 -6.00 18.73
CA VAL A 227 11.30 -5.35 18.70
C VAL A 227 10.34 -6.21 17.86
N TYR A 228 9.04 -6.05 18.03
CA TYR A 228 8.07 -6.52 17.04
C TYR A 228 7.92 -5.48 15.95
N VAL A 229 8.15 -5.86 14.70
CA VAL A 229 8.01 -4.97 13.54
C VAL A 229 6.69 -5.22 12.85
N ASN A 230 5.94 -4.15 12.58
CA ASN A 230 4.67 -4.17 11.89
C ASN A 230 4.75 -3.27 10.66
N ILE A 231 4.62 -3.82 9.46
CA ILE A 231 4.64 -3.03 8.22
C ILE A 231 3.19 -2.71 7.82
N VAL A 232 2.83 -1.43 7.73
CA VAL A 232 1.50 -0.95 7.34
C VAL A 232 1.56 -0.41 5.91
N MET A 233 0.86 -1.07 4.98
CA MET A 233 0.88 -0.68 3.57
C MET A 233 -0.46 -0.10 3.12
N ASP A 234 -0.40 0.81 2.15
CA ASP A 234 -1.60 1.28 1.46
C ASP A 234 -2.27 0.10 0.71
N PRO A 235 -3.62 -0.03 0.74
CA PRO A 235 -4.31 -1.18 0.16
C PRO A 235 -4.03 -1.43 -1.32
N PHE A 236 -3.95 -0.34 -2.11
CA PHE A 236 -3.74 -0.42 -3.54
C PHE A 236 -2.31 -0.86 -3.89
N GLY A 237 -1.31 -0.24 -3.26
CA GLY A 237 0.10 -0.59 -3.37
C GLY A 237 0.37 -2.02 -2.91
N LEU A 238 -0.23 -2.45 -1.79
CA LEU A 238 -0.16 -3.86 -1.38
C LEU A 238 -0.71 -4.79 -2.46
N LEU A 239 -1.88 -4.50 -3.03
CA LEU A 239 -2.47 -5.37 -4.04
C LEU A 239 -1.57 -5.49 -5.28
N LEU A 240 -1.00 -4.38 -5.75
CA LEU A 240 -0.09 -4.35 -6.90
C LEU A 240 1.18 -5.17 -6.69
N HIS A 241 1.66 -5.27 -5.45
CA HIS A 241 2.88 -5.98 -5.06
C HIS A 241 2.61 -7.24 -4.22
N LEU A 242 1.38 -7.76 -4.23
CA LEU A 242 0.94 -8.77 -3.28
C LEU A 242 1.76 -10.05 -3.38
N HIS A 243 2.07 -10.46 -4.60
CA HIS A 243 2.83 -11.67 -4.86
C HIS A 243 4.24 -11.57 -4.28
N GLU A 244 4.94 -10.46 -4.55
CA GLU A 244 6.29 -10.18 -4.09
C GLU A 244 6.33 -10.03 -2.56
N VAL A 245 5.34 -9.35 -1.96
CA VAL A 245 5.22 -9.23 -0.49
C VAL A 245 5.00 -10.60 0.16
N VAL A 246 4.11 -11.44 -0.39
CA VAL A 246 3.89 -12.80 0.12
C VAL A 246 5.15 -13.67 -0.01
N GLN A 247 5.91 -13.51 -1.09
CA GLN A 247 7.20 -14.19 -1.25
C GLN A 247 8.22 -13.70 -0.22
N LEU A 248 8.36 -12.38 -0.03
CA LEU A 248 9.26 -11.81 0.98
C LEU A 248 8.94 -12.35 2.38
N VAL A 249 7.66 -12.36 2.76
CA VAL A 249 7.22 -12.91 4.06
C VAL A 249 7.64 -14.36 4.23
N LYS A 250 7.55 -15.18 3.17
CA LYS A 250 7.99 -16.58 3.21
C LYS A 250 9.49 -16.70 3.39
N GLU A 251 10.29 -15.89 2.69
CA GLU A 251 11.74 -15.92 2.82
C GLU A 251 12.21 -15.45 4.20
N ILE A 252 11.65 -14.35 4.70
CA ILE A 252 11.96 -13.84 6.05
C ILE A 252 11.59 -14.87 7.13
N ARG A 253 10.50 -15.63 6.96
CA ARG A 253 10.15 -16.68 7.93
C ARG A 253 11.13 -17.85 7.94
N LYS A 254 11.87 -18.09 6.85
CA LYS A 254 12.91 -19.13 6.80
C LYS A 254 14.19 -18.66 7.49
N ASP A 255 14.49 -17.38 7.37
CA ASP A 255 15.66 -16.75 7.99
C ASP A 255 15.25 -15.43 8.69
N PRO A 256 14.66 -15.53 9.91
CA PRO A 256 14.15 -14.37 10.60
C PRO A 256 15.29 -13.42 10.97
N PRO A 257 15.17 -12.11 10.66
CA PRO A 257 16.11 -11.12 11.17
C PRO A 257 16.02 -11.08 12.70
N GLY A 258 17.00 -10.45 13.36
CA GLY A 258 17.11 -10.35 14.83
C GLY A 258 16.01 -9.55 15.55
N ILE A 259 14.76 -9.69 15.12
CA ILE A 259 13.53 -9.07 15.63
C ILE A 259 12.68 -10.12 16.37
N LEU A 260 11.79 -9.67 17.26
CA LEU A 260 10.95 -10.57 18.07
C LEU A 260 9.77 -11.14 17.28
N GLY A 261 9.33 -10.43 16.25
CA GLY A 261 8.27 -10.85 15.35
C GLY A 261 8.06 -9.85 14.23
N LEU A 262 7.40 -10.32 13.17
CA LEU A 262 7.10 -9.53 11.98
C LEU A 262 5.67 -9.77 11.53
N GLU A 263 4.91 -8.70 11.40
CA GLU A 263 3.55 -8.72 10.89
C GLU A 263 3.38 -7.67 9.78
N PHE A 264 2.44 -7.95 8.88
CA PHE A 264 2.11 -7.07 7.76
C PHE A 264 0.63 -6.74 7.81
N TYR A 265 0.33 -5.46 7.64
CA TYR A 265 -1.00 -4.90 7.72
C TYR A 265 -1.34 -4.06 6.49
N THR A 266 -2.64 -3.93 6.25
CA THR A 266 -3.20 -2.89 5.38
C THR A 266 -4.42 -2.26 6.05
N VAL A 267 -4.95 -1.20 5.44
CA VAL A 267 -6.07 -0.42 5.99
C VAL A 267 -7.40 -1.08 5.65
N ASP A 268 -8.31 -1.06 6.63
CA ASP A 268 -9.72 -1.35 6.48
C ASP A 268 -10.52 -0.34 7.33
N PHE A 269 -11.41 0.45 6.72
CA PHE A 269 -12.11 1.50 7.46
C PHE A 269 -13.17 1.00 8.43
N GLU A 270 -13.60 -0.26 8.32
CA GLU A 270 -14.52 -0.89 9.27
C GLU A 270 -13.76 -1.49 10.47
N LYS A 271 -12.63 -2.16 10.21
CA LYS A 271 -11.87 -2.95 11.20
C LYS A 271 -10.59 -2.31 11.74
N GLY A 272 -10.12 -1.21 11.15
CA GLY A 272 -8.82 -0.62 11.49
C GLY A 272 -7.70 -1.17 10.59
N LEU A 273 -6.71 -1.83 11.19
CA LEU A 273 -5.62 -2.48 10.46
C LEU A 273 -5.89 -3.98 10.37
N ILE A 274 -5.86 -4.53 9.16
CA ILE A 274 -6.07 -5.97 8.91
C ILE A 274 -4.77 -6.64 8.51
N LYS A 275 -4.58 -7.88 8.95
CA LYS A 275 -3.37 -8.65 8.61
C LYS A 275 -3.37 -9.04 7.14
N LEU A 276 -2.17 -9.13 6.55
CA LEU A 276 -1.96 -9.60 5.17
C LEU A 276 -2.67 -10.93 4.89
N GLN A 277 -2.67 -11.86 5.84
CA GLN A 277 -3.33 -13.17 5.68
C GLN A 277 -4.85 -13.05 5.55
N GLU A 278 -5.47 -12.13 6.31
CA GLU A 278 -6.91 -11.86 6.22
C GLU A 278 -7.24 -11.18 4.89
N PHE A 279 -6.45 -10.18 4.48
CA PHE A 279 -6.59 -9.53 3.17
C PHE A 279 -6.50 -10.53 2.01
N VAL A 280 -5.49 -11.41 2.01
CA VAL A 280 -5.32 -12.46 0.99
C VAL A 280 -6.52 -13.41 0.97
N LYS A 281 -7.07 -13.77 2.15
CA LYS A 281 -8.24 -14.62 2.24
C LYS A 281 -9.46 -13.97 1.59
N TRP A 282 -9.70 -12.69 1.85
CA TRP A 282 -10.80 -11.95 1.23
C TRP A 282 -10.64 -11.84 -0.27
N LEU A 283 -9.45 -11.45 -0.74
CA LEU A 283 -9.17 -11.34 -2.17
C LEU A 283 -9.42 -12.66 -2.91
N LYS A 284 -8.96 -13.79 -2.34
CA LYS A 284 -9.23 -15.11 -2.92
C LYS A 284 -10.72 -15.43 -3.00
N GLY A 285 -11.47 -15.14 -1.93
CA GLY A 285 -12.92 -15.33 -1.92
C GLY A 285 -13.62 -14.57 -3.04
N GLU A 286 -13.20 -13.33 -3.31
CA GLU A 286 -13.75 -12.52 -4.40
C GLU A 286 -13.37 -13.06 -5.79
N LEU A 287 -12.11 -13.47 -5.97
CA LEU A 287 -11.63 -14.00 -7.25
C LEU A 287 -12.24 -15.36 -7.60
N GLU A 288 -12.47 -16.22 -6.60
CA GLU A 288 -13.13 -17.52 -6.76
C GLU A 288 -14.65 -17.37 -6.99
N GLY A 289 -15.30 -16.42 -6.30
CA GLY A 289 -16.71 -16.12 -6.49
C GLY A 289 -17.05 -15.45 -7.83
N SER A 290 -16.09 -14.76 -8.44
CA SER A 290 -16.26 -14.08 -9.74
C SER A 290 -16.00 -15.00 -10.95
N ALA A 291 -15.59 -16.25 -10.73
CA ALA A 291 -15.31 -17.24 -11.76
C ALA A 291 -16.50 -18.18 -12.06
N GLY A 292 -17.68 -17.91 -11.47
CA GLY A 292 -18.92 -18.66 -11.64
C GLY A 292 -19.93 -17.98 -12.55
#